data_AF-A0A969L349-F1
#
_entry.id   AF-A0A969L349-F1
#
_cell.length_a   1.000
_cell.length_b   1.000
_cell.length_c   1.000
_cell.angle_alpha   90.00
_cell.angle_beta   90.00
_cell.angle_gamma   90.00
#
_symmetry.space_group_name_H-M   'P 1'
#
loop_
_entity.id
_entity.type
_entity.pdbx_description
1 polymer ?
#
loop_
_entity_poly.entity_id
_entity_poly.type
_entity_poly.pdbx_seq_one_letter_code
_entity_poly.pdbx_strand_id
1 'polypeptide(L)'
;MNLTQATEPPLVVDLHGLKLAFQTPDAPLRERFEEVYGHLPRATGTESDIFIGWHIHKLPSAPPPPPRMPVIAEGPLVGYYGQGSLVAIRMPKYGLITVDLEQQRFIGAVTRNTLEAYGAFEDVLLISLAPLYRRRGWFPLHAFAALAPGGQVALITGAMARARRLRAWPC
;
A
#
# COMPACT_ATOMS: atom_id res chain seq x y z
N MET A 1 12.50 -7.54 19.57
CA MET A 1 12.97 -6.21 19.16
C MET A 1 12.12 -5.21 19.93
N ASN A 2 12.72 -4.49 20.89
CA ASN A 2 12.00 -3.62 21.83
C ASN A 2 11.61 -2.30 21.14
N LEU A 3 10.30 -2.02 21.06
CA LEU A 3 9.72 -0.78 20.53
C LEU A 3 9.68 0.33 21.61
N THR A 4 10.79 0.57 22.31
CA THR A 4 10.87 1.56 23.42
C THR A 4 11.83 2.72 23.15
N GLN A 5 11.97 3.13 21.88
CA GLN A 5 12.31 4.52 21.58
C GLN A 5 10.99 5.25 21.37
N ALA A 6 10.87 6.46 21.93
CA ALA A 6 9.68 7.30 21.83
C ALA A 6 9.34 7.53 20.35
N THR A 7 8.52 6.63 19.80
CA THR A 7 7.98 6.77 18.45
C THR A 7 7.08 7.99 18.47
N GLU A 8 7.38 8.93 17.60
CA GLU A 8 6.47 10.02 17.25
C GLU A 8 5.05 9.47 17.06
N PRO A 9 4.02 10.27 17.38
CA PRO A 9 2.65 9.85 17.20
C PRO A 9 2.42 9.40 15.75
N PRO A 10 1.53 8.43 15.51
CA PRO A 10 1.22 7.98 14.17
C PRO A 10 0.68 9.15 13.33
N LEU A 11 1.02 9.15 12.05
CA LEU A 11 0.39 10.02 11.07
C LEU A 11 -0.99 9.47 10.75
N VAL A 12 -2.03 10.30 10.84
CA VAL A 12 -3.39 9.86 10.60
C VAL A 12 -4.01 10.64 9.45
N VAL A 13 -4.43 9.91 8.41
CA VAL A 13 -5.08 10.46 7.21
C VAL A 13 -6.41 9.75 6.97
N ASP A 14 -7.35 10.47 6.37
CA ASP A 14 -8.57 9.88 5.82
C ASP A 14 -8.35 9.52 4.34
N LEU A 15 -8.32 8.22 4.04
CA LEU A 15 -8.23 7.70 2.69
C LEU A 15 -9.49 6.88 2.36
N HIS A 16 -10.32 7.42 1.47
CA HIS A 16 -11.59 6.82 1.06
C HIS A 16 -12.58 6.62 2.23
N GLY A 17 -12.60 7.52 3.22
CA GLY A 17 -13.44 7.38 4.41
C GLY A 17 -12.90 6.40 5.44
N LEU A 18 -11.63 5.98 5.30
CA LEU A 18 -10.93 5.12 6.25
C LEU A 18 -9.79 5.88 6.91
N LYS A 19 -9.78 5.88 8.24
CA LYS A 19 -8.72 6.49 9.04
C LYS A 19 -7.52 5.57 9.10
N LEU A 20 -6.48 5.92 8.35
CA LEU A 20 -5.22 5.18 8.31
C LEU A 20 -4.25 5.78 9.33
N ALA A 21 -3.84 5.02 10.34
CA ALA A 21 -2.77 5.39 11.27
C ALA A 21 -1.46 4.75 10.82
N PHE A 22 -0.54 5.58 10.31
CA PHE A 22 0.79 5.16 9.87
C PHE A 22 1.83 5.43 10.95
N GLN A 23 2.54 4.38 11.36
CA GLN A 23 3.62 4.42 12.34
C GLN A 23 4.86 3.74 11.79
N THR A 24 6.01 4.38 11.95
CA THR A 24 7.29 3.83 11.52
C THR A 24 8.40 4.36 12.42
N PRO A 25 9.46 3.57 12.68
CA PRO A 25 10.67 4.07 13.31
C PRO A 25 11.60 4.78 12.31
N ASP A 26 11.35 4.66 11.00
CA ASP A 26 12.24 5.15 9.95
C ASP A 26 11.77 6.51 9.41
N ALA A 27 12.54 7.57 9.68
CA ALA A 27 12.23 8.92 9.21
C ALA A 27 11.96 9.02 7.70
N PRO A 28 12.72 8.36 6.80
CA PRO A 28 12.43 8.41 5.35
C PRO A 28 11.08 7.82 4.96
N LEU A 29 10.57 6.82 5.69
CA LEU A 29 9.23 6.29 5.44
C LEU A 29 8.15 7.26 5.90
N ARG A 30 8.39 7.95 7.03
CA ARG A 30 7.49 8.97 7.54
C ARG A 30 7.37 10.13 6.57
N GLU A 31 8.50 10.69 6.15
CA GLU A 31 8.59 11.77 5.17
C GLU A 31 7.86 11.39 3.88
N ARG A 32 8.12 10.19 3.35
CA ARG A 32 7.45 9.72 2.14
C ARG A 32 5.94 9.60 2.30
N PHE A 33 5.46 9.12 3.45
CA PHE A 33 4.04 9.04 3.72
C PHE A 33 3.40 10.43 3.75
N GLU A 34 4.04 11.42 4.38
CA GLU A 34 3.57 12.81 4.40
C GLU A 34 3.59 13.45 3.01
N GLU A 35 4.62 13.22 2.20
CA GLU A 35 4.68 13.70 0.81
C GLU A 35 3.50 13.21 -0.02
N VAL A 36 3.18 11.92 0.08
CA VAL A 36 2.16 11.28 -0.75
C VAL A 36 0.76 11.56 -0.21
N TYR A 37 0.54 11.46 1.11
CA TYR A 37 -0.79 11.47 1.71
C TYR A 37 -1.06 12.64 2.65
N GLY A 38 -0.07 13.49 2.94
CA GLY A 38 -0.21 14.61 3.87
C GLY A 38 -1.15 15.73 3.38
N HIS A 39 -1.49 15.72 2.09
CA HIS A 39 -2.49 16.62 1.51
C HIS A 39 -3.94 16.15 1.75
N LEU A 40 -4.14 14.90 2.20
CA LEU A 40 -5.47 14.37 2.50
C LEU A 40 -6.04 15.02 3.76
N PRO A 41 -7.39 15.01 3.92
CA PRO A 41 -8.01 15.46 5.15
C PRO A 41 -7.43 14.72 6.35
N ARG A 42 -7.08 15.47 7.40
CA ARG A 42 -6.69 14.86 8.67
C ARG A 42 -7.92 14.20 9.27
N ALA A 43 -7.78 12.93 9.64
CA ALA A 43 -8.83 12.24 10.34
C ALA A 43 -9.12 12.93 11.68
N THR A 44 -10.39 13.19 11.98
CA THR A 44 -10.84 13.69 13.28
C THR A 44 -11.21 12.50 14.19
N GLY A 45 -10.78 12.54 15.45
CA GLY A 45 -11.01 11.48 16.45
C GLY A 45 -9.79 10.60 16.74
N THR A 46 -9.88 9.79 17.80
CA THR A 46 -8.74 9.03 18.37
C THR A 46 -8.64 7.59 17.88
N GLU A 47 -9.69 7.04 17.27
CA GLU A 47 -9.70 5.67 16.76
C GLU A 47 -9.37 5.64 15.26
N SER A 48 -8.38 4.83 14.89
CA SER A 48 -8.04 4.51 13.50
C SER A 48 -8.79 3.26 13.05
N ASP A 49 -9.35 3.28 11.84
CA ASP A 49 -9.91 2.07 11.23
C ASP A 49 -8.81 1.06 10.90
N ILE A 50 -7.66 1.56 10.47
CA ILE A 50 -6.56 0.75 9.97
C ILE A 50 -5.23 1.22 10.57
N PHE A 51 -4.48 0.30 11.15
CA PHE A 51 -3.12 0.56 11.63
C PHE A 51 -2.07 0.04 10.66
N ILE A 52 -1.08 0.86 10.32
CA ILE A 52 0.03 0.53 9.43
C ILE A 52 1.35 0.73 10.18
N GLY A 53 2.06 -0.35 10.46
CA GLY A 53 3.37 -0.35 11.10
C GLY A 53 4.45 -0.90 10.18
N TRP A 54 5.19 -0.03 9.51
CA TRP A 54 6.24 -0.42 8.57
C TRP A 54 7.62 0.00 9.05
N HIS A 55 8.64 -0.72 8.59
CA HIS A 55 10.03 -0.33 8.76
C HIS A 55 10.85 -0.64 7.51
N ILE A 56 12.01 0.00 7.39
CA ILE A 56 12.93 -0.22 6.27
C ILE A 56 13.74 -1.49 6.52
N HIS A 57 13.59 -2.45 5.60
CA HIS A 57 14.44 -3.62 5.50
C HIS A 57 15.78 -3.25 4.88
N LYS A 58 16.88 -3.68 5.51
CA LYS A 58 18.24 -3.31 5.12
C LYS A 58 18.72 -3.98 3.82
N LEU A 59 18.12 -5.12 3.44
CA LEU A 59 18.52 -5.85 2.23
C LEU A 59 17.81 -5.30 0.98
N PRO A 60 18.41 -5.45 -0.21
CA PRO A 60 17.87 -4.91 -1.47
C PRO A 60 16.62 -5.65 -1.97
N SER A 61 16.22 -6.73 -1.30
CA SER A 61 15.06 -7.55 -1.66
C SER A 61 14.18 -7.76 -0.45
N ALA A 62 12.88 -7.94 -0.70
CA ALA A 62 11.92 -8.24 0.34
C ALA A 62 12.34 -9.46 1.18
N PRO A 63 12.02 -9.48 2.48
CA PRO A 63 12.18 -10.67 3.31
C PRO A 63 11.59 -11.92 2.62
N PRO A 64 12.12 -13.12 2.94
CA PRO A 64 11.52 -14.36 2.45
C PRO A 64 10.06 -14.47 2.92
N PRO A 65 9.20 -15.18 2.19
CA PRO A 65 7.82 -15.38 2.62
C PRO A 65 7.77 -16.08 3.99
N PRO A 66 6.75 -15.82 4.83
CA PRO A 66 6.67 -16.41 6.15
C PRO A 66 6.68 -17.94 6.07
N PRO A 67 7.54 -18.63 6.85
CA PRO A 67 7.56 -20.07 6.84
C PRO A 67 6.20 -20.60 7.29
N ARG A 68 5.69 -21.61 6.59
CA ARG A 68 4.43 -22.32 6.87
C ARG A 68 3.13 -21.62 6.48
N MET A 69 3.15 -20.40 5.93
CA MET A 69 1.95 -19.84 5.32
C MET A 69 1.71 -20.47 3.93
N PRO A 70 0.56 -21.12 3.68
CA PRO A 70 0.20 -21.63 2.36
C PRO A 70 0.20 -20.54 1.29
N VAL A 71 0.63 -20.89 0.09
CA VAL A 71 0.52 -20.02 -1.09
C VAL A 71 -0.95 -19.92 -1.51
N ILE A 72 -1.47 -18.70 -1.60
CA ILE A 72 -2.80 -18.41 -2.15
C ILE A 72 -2.68 -18.13 -3.65
N ALA A 73 -1.71 -17.30 -4.03
CA ALA A 73 -1.43 -16.95 -5.41
C ALA A 73 0.03 -16.47 -5.51
N GLU A 74 0.73 -16.81 -6.59
CA GLU A 74 2.12 -16.40 -6.79
C GLU A 74 2.35 -15.97 -8.23
N GLY A 75 2.96 -14.81 -8.39
CA GLY A 75 3.40 -14.27 -9.67
C GLY A 75 4.76 -13.59 -9.55
N PRO A 76 5.36 -13.15 -10.67
CA PRO A 76 6.71 -12.60 -10.68
C PRO A 76 6.84 -11.28 -9.91
N LEU A 77 5.74 -10.56 -9.68
CA LEU A 77 5.73 -9.24 -9.02
C LEU A 77 5.18 -9.28 -7.60
N VAL A 78 4.25 -10.19 -7.34
CA VAL A 78 3.55 -10.29 -6.07
C VAL A 78 3.21 -11.75 -5.78
N GLY A 79 3.46 -12.16 -4.55
CA GLY A 79 2.99 -13.41 -3.97
C GLY A 79 2.08 -13.13 -2.78
N TYR A 80 1.01 -13.89 -2.68
CA TYR A 80 0.05 -13.90 -1.57
C TYR A 80 0.15 -15.24 -0.85
N TYR A 81 0.34 -15.18 0.46
CA TYR A 81 0.38 -16.33 1.35
C TYR A 81 -0.62 -16.07 2.47
N GLY A 82 -1.31 -17.08 2.97
CA GLY A 82 -2.26 -16.80 4.05
C GLY A 82 -2.69 -17.99 4.87
N GLN A 83 -3.02 -17.69 6.12
CA GLN A 83 -3.39 -18.64 7.15
C GLN A 83 -4.37 -17.97 8.11
N GLY A 84 -5.62 -18.45 8.16
CA GLY A 84 -6.66 -17.84 8.98
C GLY A 84 -6.97 -16.41 8.54
N SER A 85 -6.93 -15.46 9.48
CA SER A 85 -7.12 -14.03 9.25
C SER A 85 -5.85 -13.32 8.74
N LEU A 86 -4.72 -14.01 8.64
CA LEU A 86 -3.45 -13.43 8.22
C LEU A 86 -3.20 -13.63 6.73
N VAL A 87 -2.84 -12.55 6.05
CA VAL A 87 -2.40 -12.56 4.65
C VAL A 87 -1.05 -11.88 4.55
N ALA A 88 -0.02 -12.61 4.15
CA ALA A 88 1.28 -12.05 3.81
C ALA A 88 1.37 -11.76 2.31
N ILE A 89 1.77 -10.54 1.98
CA ILE A 89 1.88 -10.01 0.63
C ILE A 89 3.35 -9.71 0.40
N ARG A 90 3.97 -10.49 -0.48
CA ARG A 90 5.39 -10.36 -0.82
C ARG A 90 5.55 -9.75 -2.20
N MET A 91 6.18 -8.60 -2.27
CA MET A 91 6.60 -7.94 -3.50
C MET A 91 8.13 -8.00 -3.55
N PRO A 92 8.76 -8.88 -4.36
CA PRO A 92 10.18 -9.24 -4.21
C PRO A 92 11.15 -8.05 -4.18
N LYS A 93 10.85 -6.99 -4.94
CA LYS A 93 11.65 -5.76 -5.03
C LYS A 93 11.28 -4.67 -4.03
N TYR A 94 10.20 -4.84 -3.26
CA TYR A 94 9.59 -3.75 -2.52
C TYR A 94 9.31 -4.07 -1.05
N GLY A 95 8.87 -5.28 -0.71
CA GLY A 95 8.66 -5.60 0.70
C GLY A 95 7.84 -6.85 0.97
N LEU A 96 7.68 -7.13 2.26
CA LEU A 96 6.79 -8.15 2.78
C LEU A 96 5.87 -7.50 3.82
N ILE A 97 4.58 -7.45 3.53
CA ILE A 97 3.57 -6.87 4.41
C ILE A 97 2.62 -7.98 4.83
N THR A 98 2.46 -8.17 6.14
CA THR A 98 1.44 -9.05 6.73
C THR A 98 0.24 -8.22 7.14
N VAL A 99 -0.92 -8.63 6.65
CA VAL A 99 -2.22 -8.03 6.95
C VAL A 99 -2.96 -8.96 7.89
N ASP A 100 -3.31 -8.46 9.06
CA ASP A 100 -4.30 -9.05 9.94
C ASP A 100 -5.68 -8.50 9.58
N LEU A 101 -6.50 -9.36 8.96
CA LEU A 101 -7.82 -8.98 8.48
C LEU A 101 -8.79 -8.73 9.62
N GLU A 102 -8.59 -9.34 10.79
CA GLU A 102 -9.47 -9.23 11.95
C GLU A 102 -9.15 -7.98 12.76
N GLN A 103 -7.87 -7.74 13.03
CA GLN A 103 -7.40 -6.56 13.76
C GLN A 103 -7.23 -5.31 12.88
N GLN A 104 -7.46 -5.43 11.57
CA GLN A 104 -7.30 -4.35 10.59
C GLN A 104 -5.90 -3.72 10.61
N ARG A 105 -4.89 -4.58 10.69
CA ARG A 105 -3.51 -4.19 10.98
C ARG A 105 -2.54 -4.64 9.89
N PHE A 106 -1.64 -3.76 9.49
CA PHE A 106 -0.60 -3.99 8.48
C PHE A 106 0.75 -3.89 9.16
N ILE A 107 1.51 -4.98 9.21
CA ILE A 107 2.86 -4.96 9.74
C ILE A 107 3.80 -5.55 8.73
N GLY A 108 4.90 -4.87 8.44
CA GLY A 108 5.82 -5.34 7.42
C GLY A 108 7.14 -4.61 7.38
N ALA A 109 7.97 -5.11 6.48
CA ALA A 109 9.25 -4.53 6.14
C ALA A 109 9.24 -4.17 4.66
N VAL A 110 9.64 -2.95 4.33
CA VAL A 110 9.79 -2.48 2.95
C VAL A 110 11.25 -2.22 2.63
N THR A 111 11.68 -2.51 1.42
CA THR A 111 13.04 -2.17 0.96
C THR A 111 13.15 -0.68 0.68
N ARG A 112 14.39 -0.18 0.59
CA ARG A 112 14.65 1.20 0.15
C ARG A 112 14.12 1.51 -1.26
N ASN A 113 14.06 0.51 -2.14
CA ASN A 113 13.52 0.66 -3.48
C ASN A 113 12.03 1.06 -3.51
N THR A 114 11.29 0.82 -2.42
CA THR A 114 9.91 1.32 -2.24
C THR A 114 9.84 2.85 -2.16
N LEU A 115 10.91 3.51 -1.72
CA LEU A 115 10.99 4.96 -1.62
C LEU A 115 11.52 5.61 -2.92
N GLU A 116 12.37 4.88 -3.65
CA GLU A 116 13.13 5.42 -4.78
C GLU A 116 12.45 5.23 -6.13
N ALA A 117 11.72 4.12 -6.30
CA ALA A 117 11.02 3.84 -7.55
C ALA A 117 9.70 4.62 -7.62
N TYR A 118 9.50 5.34 -8.72
CA TYR A 118 8.28 6.15 -8.94
C TYR A 118 7.01 5.30 -8.79
N GLY A 119 6.11 5.73 -7.91
CA GLY A 119 4.83 5.07 -7.61
C GLY A 119 4.91 3.82 -6.76
N ALA A 120 6.11 3.34 -6.39
CA ALA A 120 6.26 2.07 -5.68
C ALA A 120 5.72 2.12 -4.25
N PHE A 121 5.84 3.26 -3.56
CA PHE A 121 5.30 3.42 -2.21
C PHE A 121 3.77 3.31 -2.20
N GLU A 122 3.14 4.03 -3.13
CA GLU A 122 1.70 4.07 -3.35
C GLU A 122 1.16 2.68 -3.74
N ASP A 123 1.85 2.01 -4.67
CA ASP A 123 1.52 0.65 -5.08
C ASP A 123 1.62 -0.33 -3.91
N VAL A 124 2.71 -0.29 -3.15
CA VAL A 124 2.89 -1.17 -1.98
C VAL A 124 1.79 -0.93 -0.95
N LEU A 125 1.38 0.32 -0.70
CA LEU A 125 0.30 0.62 0.23
C LEU A 125 -1.05 0.13 -0.29
N LEU A 126 -1.43 0.47 -1.52
CA LEU A 126 -2.73 0.10 -2.08
C LEU A 126 -2.87 -1.41 -2.32
N ILE A 127 -1.82 -2.08 -2.81
CA ILE A 127 -1.78 -3.54 -2.94
C ILE A 127 -1.94 -4.18 -1.56
N SER A 128 -1.27 -3.62 -0.54
CA SER A 128 -1.40 -4.12 0.82
C SER A 128 -2.81 -3.94 1.35
N LEU A 129 -3.46 -2.79 1.16
CA LEU A 129 -4.82 -2.48 1.59
C LEU A 129 -5.90 -3.34 0.90
N ALA A 130 -5.61 -3.87 -0.29
CA ALA A 130 -6.60 -4.56 -1.13
C ALA A 130 -7.40 -5.67 -0.43
N PRO A 131 -6.84 -6.55 0.42
CA PRO A 131 -7.61 -7.55 1.16
C PRO A 131 -8.65 -6.94 2.10
N LEU A 132 -8.33 -5.85 2.80
CA LEU A 132 -9.29 -5.17 3.68
C LEU A 132 -10.36 -4.39 2.91
N TYR A 133 -9.99 -3.81 1.76
CA TYR A 133 -10.96 -3.16 0.88
C TYR A 133 -11.95 -4.18 0.31
N ARG A 134 -11.48 -5.36 -0.10
CA ARG A 134 -12.34 -6.43 -0.61
C ARG A 134 -13.34 -6.92 0.42
N ARG A 135 -12.98 -6.98 1.71
CA ARG A 135 -13.92 -7.30 2.81
C ARG A 135 -15.04 -6.26 2.97
N ARG A 136 -14.85 -5.05 2.44
CA ARG A 136 -15.84 -3.96 2.40
C ARG A 136 -16.58 -3.88 1.06
N GLY A 137 -16.36 -4.85 0.15
CA GLY A 137 -16.92 -4.82 -1.20
C GLY A 137 -16.23 -3.84 -2.15
N TRP A 138 -15.05 -3.32 -1.79
CA TRP A 138 -14.28 -2.40 -2.62
C TRP A 138 -13.15 -3.12 -3.33
N PHE A 139 -12.95 -2.77 -4.60
CA PHE A 139 -11.97 -3.41 -5.47
C PHE A 139 -11.01 -2.36 -6.02
N PRO A 140 -9.81 -2.19 -5.44
CA PRO A 140 -8.80 -1.29 -6.00
C PRO A 140 -8.50 -1.67 -7.45
N LEU A 141 -8.48 -0.66 -8.32
CA LEU A 141 -8.12 -0.80 -9.73
C LEU A 141 -6.87 0.02 -9.99
N HIS A 142 -5.88 -0.62 -10.62
CA HIS A 142 -4.77 0.12 -11.22
C HIS A 142 -5.23 0.63 -12.58
N ALA A 143 -5.71 1.88 -12.62
CA ALA A 143 -6.28 2.51 -13.78
C ALA A 143 -5.94 4.00 -13.83
N PHE A 144 -5.93 4.58 -15.02
CA PHE A 144 -5.98 6.03 -15.20
C PHE A 144 -7.43 6.44 -15.43
N ALA A 145 -7.86 7.54 -14.80
CA ALA A 145 -9.16 8.13 -15.07
C ALA A 145 -9.00 9.35 -15.99
N ALA A 146 -9.87 9.48 -16.98
CA ALA A 146 -9.97 10.66 -17.83
C ALA A 146 -11.43 11.15 -17.84
N LEU A 147 -11.60 12.47 -17.72
CA LEU A 147 -12.89 13.14 -17.84
C LEU A 147 -12.96 13.86 -19.19
N ALA A 148 -13.90 13.48 -20.03
CA ALA A 148 -14.18 14.19 -21.28
C ALA A 148 -14.87 15.53 -20.99
N PRO A 149 -14.74 16.55 -21.85
CA PRO A 149 -15.41 17.84 -21.68
C PRO A 149 -16.94 17.74 -21.50
N GLY A 150 -17.58 16.71 -22.06
CA GLY A 150 -19.01 16.44 -21.91
C GLY A 150 -19.40 15.66 -20.65
N GLY A 151 -18.49 15.47 -19.69
CA GLY A 151 -18.76 14.79 -18.41
C GLY A 151 -18.66 13.27 -18.44
N GLN A 152 -18.33 12.66 -19.59
CA GLN A 152 -18.09 11.22 -19.68
C GLN A 152 -16.77 10.85 -19.02
N VAL A 153 -16.78 9.82 -18.18
CA VAL A 153 -15.59 9.30 -17.51
C VAL A 153 -15.13 8.03 -18.22
N ALA A 154 -13.84 7.97 -18.55
CA ALA A 154 -13.18 6.77 -19.04
C ALA A 154 -12.17 6.28 -18.02
N LEU A 155 -12.20 4.98 -17.72
CA LEU A 155 -11.14 4.29 -16.99
C LEU A 155 -10.27 3.53 -17.98
N ILE A 156 -8.98 3.85 -18.01
CA ILE A 156 -7.99 3.22 -18.86
C ILE A 156 -7.22 2.23 -18.01
N THR A 157 -7.42 0.94 -18.27
CA THR A 157 -6.70 -0.16 -17.62
C THR A 157 -5.73 -0.80 -18.62
N GLY A 158 -4.69 -1.47 -18.13
CA GLY A 158 -3.77 -2.21 -18.97
C GLY A 158 -2.92 -3.18 -18.16
N ALA A 159 -2.57 -4.30 -18.78
CA ALA A 159 -1.51 -5.16 -18.25
C ALA A 159 -0.18 -4.41 -18.41
N MET A 160 0.42 -3.98 -17.29
CA MET A 160 1.75 -3.36 -17.13
C MET A 160 2.36 -2.60 -18.32
N ALA A 161 2.69 -1.32 -18.09
CA ALA A 161 3.67 -0.55 -18.87
C ALA A 161 3.50 -0.58 -20.41
N ARG A 162 2.27 -0.61 -20.91
CA ARG A 162 1.94 -0.13 -22.27
C ARG A 162 1.25 1.22 -22.20
N ALA A 163 1.84 2.17 -21.47
CA ALA A 163 1.58 3.59 -21.73
C ALA A 163 2.25 3.95 -23.07
N ARG A 164 1.70 3.46 -24.19
CA ARG A 164 1.92 4.13 -25.48
C ARG A 164 1.30 5.51 -25.28
N ARG A 165 2.12 6.56 -25.39
CA ARG A 165 1.65 7.95 -25.52
C ARG A 165 0.41 7.94 -26.40
N LEU A 166 -0.76 8.18 -25.83
CA LEU A 166 -1.94 8.49 -26.61
C LEU A 166 -1.60 9.81 -27.28
N ARG A 167 -1.21 9.75 -28.57
CA ARG A 167 -1.14 10.96 -29.39
C ARG A 167 -2.53 11.58 -29.32
N ALA A 168 -2.56 12.89 -29.07
CA ALA A 168 -3.78 13.68 -29.05
C ALA A 168 -4.66 13.30 -30.26
N TRP A 169 -5.92 12.97 -29.98
CA TRP A 169 -6.95 12.93 -31.00
C TRP A 169 -7.11 14.37 -31.51
N PRO A 170 -6.93 14.66 -32.81
CA PRO A 170 -7.24 15.98 -33.32
C PRO A 170 -8.75 16.21 -33.17
N CYS A 171 -9.11 17.36 -32.61
CA CYS A 171 -10.44 17.93 -32.68
C CYS A 171 -10.86 18.15 -34.13
#